data_AF-A0A151BEK9-F1
#
_entry.id   AF-A0A151BEK9-F1
#
_cell.length_a   1.000
_cell.length_b   1.000
_cell.length_c   1.000
_cell.angle_alpha   90.00
_cell.angle_beta   90.00
_cell.angle_gamma   90.00
#
_symmetry.space_group_name_H-M   'P 1'
#
loop_
_entity.id
_entity.type
_entity.pdbx_description
1 polymer ?
#
loop_
_entity_poly.entity_id
_entity_poly.type
_entity_poly.pdbx_seq_one_letter_code
_entity_poly.pdbx_strand_id
1 'polypeptide(L)' 'MIRESPPRGYELQVPYIIGIVELGEGVKILSQIVDVFPEEVRVGMPVEMVFRKIREAGVEGIIEYGYKFRPRMAK' A
#
# COMPACT_ATOMS: atom_id res chain seq x y z
N MET A 1 6.69 7.61 -3.29
CA MET A 1 6.03 8.43 -4.34
C MET A 1 4.56 8.53 -3.99
N ILE A 2 3.99 9.75 -3.96
CA ILE A 2 2.57 9.98 -3.74
C ILE A 2 1.90 10.06 -5.11
N ARG A 3 0.79 9.34 -5.35
CA ARG A 3 0.05 9.39 -6.61
C ARG A 3 -1.35 9.97 -6.39
N GLU A 4 -1.62 11.10 -7.06
CA GLU A 4 -2.88 11.83 -6.98
C GLU A 4 -3.87 11.48 -8.10
N SER A 5 -3.40 10.97 -9.24
CA SER A 5 -4.25 10.50 -10.33
C SER A 5 -4.30 8.97 -10.37
N PRO A 6 -5.45 8.32 -10.14
CA PRO A 6 -5.57 6.88 -10.12
C PRO A 6 -5.82 6.30 -11.53
N PRO A 7 -5.29 5.11 -11.83
CA PRO A 7 -5.80 4.31 -12.94
C PRO A 7 -7.23 3.84 -12.63
N ARG A 8 -7.99 3.51 -13.68
CA ARG A 8 -9.38 3.07 -13.57
C ARG A 8 -9.50 1.88 -12.61
N GLY A 9 -10.40 1.95 -11.62
CA GLY A 9 -10.58 0.96 -10.55
C GLY A 9 -9.77 1.20 -9.26
N TYR A 10 -8.97 2.27 -9.18
CA TYR A 10 -8.22 2.68 -7.97
C TYR A 10 -8.63 4.08 -7.48
N GLU A 11 -9.74 4.62 -7.97
CA GLU A 11 -10.21 5.97 -7.72
C GLU A 11 -10.46 6.25 -6.24
N LEU A 12 -10.88 5.24 -5.49
CA LEU A 12 -11.19 5.33 -4.07
C LEU A 12 -9.95 5.31 -3.15
N GLN A 13 -8.74 5.15 -3.71
CA GLN A 13 -7.52 4.98 -2.90
C GLN A 13 -6.61 6.21 -2.91
N VAL A 14 -6.99 7.28 -3.60
CA VAL A 14 -6.20 8.52 -3.70
C VAL A 14 -6.39 9.40 -2.46
N PRO A 15 -5.33 10.03 -1.93
CA PRO A 15 -3.92 9.84 -2.31
C PRO A 15 -3.36 8.53 -1.73
N TYR A 16 -2.49 7.86 -2.49
CA TYR A 16 -1.75 6.68 -1.99
C TYR A 16 -0.26 6.85 -2.13
N ILE A 17 0.44 6.29 -1.15
CA ILE A 17 1.89 6.24 -1.10
C ILE A 17 2.35 4.92 -1.70
N ILE A 18 3.27 4.98 -2.64
CA ILE A 18 4.01 3.81 -3.15
C ILE A 18 5.45 3.88 -2.64
N GLY A 19 5.94 2.75 -2.14
CA GLY A 19 7.33 2.57 -1.72
C GLY A 19 7.90 1.23 -2.16
N ILE A 20 9.23 1.13 -2.15
CA ILE A 20 9.95 -0.14 -2.24
C ILE A 20 10.21 -0.60 -0.81
N VAL A 21 9.62 -1.71 -0.42
CA VAL A 21 9.82 -2.33 0.90
C VAL A 21 10.88 -3.41 0.76
N GLU A 22 11.94 -3.31 1.56
CA GLU A 22 12.95 -4.34 1.70
C GLU A 22 12.57 -5.26 2.85
N LEU A 23 12.36 -6.54 2.55
CA LEU A 23 12.11 -7.58 3.55
C LEU A 23 13.44 -8.05 4.16
N GLY A 24 13.38 -8.71 5.32
CA GLY A 24 14.57 -9.12 6.08
C GLY A 24 15.59 -9.98 5.30
N GLU A 25 15.15 -10.71 4.28
CA GLU A 25 16.00 -11.54 3.43
C GLU A 25 16.57 -10.78 2.20
N GLY A 26 16.43 -9.46 2.14
CA GLY A 26 16.92 -8.60 1.04
C GLY A 26 15.99 -8.50 -0.16
N VAL A 27 14.83 -9.17 -0.13
CA VAL A 27 13.81 -9.08 -1.18
C VAL A 27 13.17 -7.69 -1.21
N LYS A 28 13.06 -7.09 -2.40
CA LYS A 28 12.46 -5.78 -2.60
C LYS A 28 11.10 -5.89 -3.28
N ILE A 29 10.07 -5.35 -2.65
CA ILE A 29 8.69 -5.38 -3.11
C ILE A 29 8.21 -3.96 -3.36
N LEU A 30 7.74 -3.68 -4.58
CA LEU A 30 7.02 -2.44 -4.88
C LEU A 30 5.56 -2.59 -4.43
N SER A 31 5.13 -1.80 -3.45
CA SER A 31 3.75 -1.88 -2.94
C SER A 31 3.29 -0.55 -2.34
N GLN A 32 1.99 -0.47 -2.06
CA GLN A 32 1.40 0.68 -1.38
C GLN A 32 1.68 0.63 0.12
N ILE A 33 1.99 1.80 0.69
CA ILE A 33 2.05 2.02 2.13
C ILE A 33 0.72 2.67 2.55
N VAL A 34 0.06 2.11 3.55
CA VAL A 34 -1.26 2.51 4.05
C VAL A 34 -1.21 2.80 5.55
N ASP A 35 -2.29 3.38 6.08
CA ASP A 35 -2.43 3.76 7.49
C ASP A 35 -1.34 4.73 7.99
N VAL A 36 -0.91 5.66 7.12
CA VAL A 36 0.11 6.66 7.42
C VAL A 36 -0.12 7.91 6.56
N PHE A 37 0.14 9.09 7.12
CA PHE A 37 0.07 10.32 6.34
C PHE A 37 1.31 10.47 5.44
N PRO A 38 1.19 11.04 4.23
CA PRO A 38 2.31 11.14 3.31
C PRO A 38 3.54 11.86 3.88
N GLU A 39 3.33 12.82 4.79
CA GLU A 39 4.40 13.61 5.42
C GLU A 39 5.18 12.81 6.48
N GLU A 40 4.61 11.72 7.00
CA GLU A 40 5.23 10.87 8.00
C GLU A 40 6.14 9.80 7.37
N VAL A 41 5.94 9.51 6.08
CA VAL A 41 6.66 8.45 5.37
C VAL A 41 8.11 8.86 5.15
N ARG A 42 9.03 8.03 5.65
CA ARG A 42 10.48 8.21 5.49
C ARG A 42 11.18 6.91 5.13
N VAL A 43 12.32 7.05 4.46
CA VAL A 43 13.20 5.91 4.14
C VAL A 43 13.66 5.25 5.45
N GLY A 44 13.66 3.91 5.47
CA GLY A 44 14.03 3.13 6.66
C GLY A 44 12.94 3.04 7.73
N MET A 45 11.72 3.57 7.49
CA MET A 45 10.58 3.34 8.37
C MET A 45 10.26 1.83 8.46
N PRO A 46 10.20 1.25 9.67
CA PRO A 46 9.76 -0.13 9.83
C PRO A 46 8.29 -0.28 9.43
N VAL A 47 8.02 -1.25 8.56
CA VAL A 47 6.67 -1.56 8.09
C VAL A 47 6.36 -3.04 8.30
N GLU A 48 5.07 -3.37 8.31
CA GLU A 48 4.57 -4.75 8.35
C GLU A 48 3.57 -5.00 7.22
N MET A 49 3.52 -6.25 6.76
CA MET A 49 2.58 -6.67 5.71
C MET A 49 1.17 -6.77 6.28
N VAL A 50 0.19 -6.29 5.51
CA VAL A 50 -1.23 -6.40 5.83
C VAL A 50 -2.02 -6.90 4.62
N PHE A 51 -3.07 -7.67 4.88
CA PHE A 51 -4.00 -8.12 3.85
C PHE A 51 -5.09 -7.07 3.62
N ARG A 52 -5.26 -6.62 2.39
CA ARG A 52 -6.21 -5.56 2.02
C ARG A 52 -6.88 -5.87 0.69
N LYS A 53 -8.09 -5.33 0.53
CA LYS A 53 -8.76 -5.23 -0.76
C LYS A 53 -7.93 -4.31 -1.67
N ILE A 54 -7.53 -4.82 -2.82
CA ILE A 54 -6.72 -4.11 -3.81
C ILE A 54 -7.64 -3.40 -4.80
N ARG A 55 -8.55 -4.15 -5.42
CA ARG A 55 -9.55 -3.63 -6.38
C ARG A 55 -10.82 -4.48 -6.38
N GLU A 56 -11.87 -3.94 -6.97
CA GLU A 56 -13.14 -4.62 -7.23
C GLU A 56 -13.46 -4.46 -8.71
N ALA A 57 -13.74 -5.58 -9.39
CA ALA A 57 -13.99 -5.59 -10.83
C ALA A 57 -15.44 -5.18 -11.19
N GLY A 58 -15.90 -4.04 -10.68
CA GLY A 58 -17.29 -3.56 -10.85
C GLY A 58 -18.27 -4.13 -9.82
N VAL A 59 -19.54 -3.68 -9.88
CA VAL A 59 -20.56 -3.88 -8.82
C VAL A 59 -20.90 -5.37 -8.56
N GLU A 60 -20.79 -6.22 -9.57
CA GLU A 60 -20.98 -7.68 -9.45
C GLU A 60 -19.66 -8.45 -9.66
N GLY A 61 -18.53 -7.74 -9.59
CA GLY A 61 -17.21 -8.26 -9.91
C GLY A 61 -16.52 -8.96 -8.75
N ILE A 62 -15.41 -9.62 -9.07
CA ILE A 62 -14.55 -10.25 -8.07
C ILE A 62 -13.85 -9.16 -7.24
N ILE A 63 -13.82 -9.37 -5.93
CA ILE A 63 -12.98 -8.59 -5.02
C ILE A 63 -11.59 -9.21 -4.99
N GLU A 64 -10.61 -8.47 -5.47
CA GLU A 64 -9.22 -8.89 -5.44
C GLU A 64 -8.56 -8.41 -4.15
N TYR A 65 -8.08 -9.35 -3.37
CA TYR A 65 -7.30 -9.09 -2.17
C TYR A 65 -5.83 -9.35 -2.42
N GLY A 66 -4.99 -8.67 -1.65
CA GLY A 66 -3.55 -8.78 -1.76
C GLY A 66 -2.86 -8.12 -0.56
N TYR A 67 -1.55 -8.01 -0.67
CA TYR A 67 -0.73 -7.41 0.38
C TYR A 67 -0.52 -5.92 0.14
N LYS A 68 -0.53 -5.16 1.23
CA LYS A 68 0.00 -3.80 1.34
C LYS A 68 0.90 -3.73 2.57
N PHE A 69 1.51 -2.58 2.84
CA PHE A 69 2.34 -2.38 4.02
C PHE A 69 1.81 -1.23 4.86
N ARG A 70 1.94 -1.30 6.18
CA ARG A 70 1.65 -0.20 7.09
C ARG A 70 2.82 0.02 8.06
N PRO A 71 2.95 1.20 8.70
CA PRO A 71 3.92 1.38 9.77
C PRO A 71 3.75 0.29 10.84
N ARG A 72 4.86 -0.32 11.26
CA ARG A 72 4.84 -1.35 12.27
C ARG A 72 4.42 -0.73 13.60
N MET A 73 3.34 -1.23 14.19
CA MET A 73 2.92 -0.81 15.53
C MET A 73 3.97 -1.25 16.56
N ALA A 74 4.33 -0.37 17.49
CA ALA A 74 5.12 -0.77 18.66
C ALA A 74 4.28 -1.75 19.49
N LYS A 75 4.93 -2.81 19.99
CA LYS A 75 4.33 -3.70 20.98
C LYS A 75 4.32 -3.04 22.35
#